data_AF-M1EJN9-F1
#
_entry.id   AF-M1EJN9-F1
#
_cell.length_a   1.000
_cell.length_b   1.000
_cell.length_c   1.000
_cell.angle_alpha   90.00
_cell.angle_beta   90.00
_cell.angle_gamma   90.00
#
_symmetry.space_group_name_H-M   'P 1'
#
loop_
_entity.id
_entity.type
_entity.pdbx_description
1 polymer ?
#
loop_
_entity_poly.entity_id
_entity_poly.type
_entity_poly.pdbx_seq_one_letter_code
_entity_poly.pdbx_strand_id
1 'polypeptide(L)'
;IPEIKCYLNGVKVPGIVRLRTLLCKVFGVLFSVAGGLFVGKEGPMIHSGAVVGAGLPQFQSMSLRKIQFNFPYFRSDRDKRDFVSAGAAAGVAAAFG
;
A
#
# COMPACT_ATOMS: atom_id res chain seq x y z
N ILE A 1 7.50 5.47 3.08
CA ILE A 1 7.34 5.54 4.56
C ILE A 1 6.67 6.85 5.02
N PRO A 2 7.17 8.06 4.71
CA PRO A 2 6.55 9.29 5.22
C PRO A 2 5.08 9.44 4.80
N GLU A 3 4.74 9.00 3.58
CA GLU A 3 3.38 8.99 3.05
C GLU A 3 2.42 8.15 3.92
N ILE A 4 2.85 6.96 4.35
CA ILE A 4 2.06 6.09 5.22
C ILE A 4 1.95 6.69 6.62
N LYS A 5 3.02 7.30 7.14
CA LYS A 5 3.00 8.01 8.42
C LYS A 5 2.01 9.19 8.38
N CYS A 6 2.00 9.98 7.32
CA CYS A 6 1.03 11.07 7.13
C CYS A 6 -0.41 10.54 7.06
N TYR A 7 -0.64 9.46 6.31
CA TYR A 7 -1.95 8.83 6.22
C TYR A 7 -2.43 8.30 7.58
N LEU A 8 -1.55 7.63 8.31
CA LEU A 8 -1.82 7.18 9.67
C LEU A 8 -1.87 8.33 10.69
N ASN A 9 -1.48 9.55 10.34
CA ASN A 9 -1.73 10.75 11.13
C ASN A 9 -3.06 11.44 10.76
N GLY A 10 -3.81 10.87 9.81
CA GLY A 10 -5.08 11.42 9.32
C GLY A 10 -4.96 12.37 8.13
N VAL A 11 -3.75 12.62 7.63
CA VAL A 11 -3.53 13.46 6.44
C VAL A 11 -3.70 12.61 5.17
N LYS A 12 -4.79 12.85 4.43
CA LYS A 12 -5.08 12.14 3.17
C LYS A 12 -4.21 12.68 2.03
N VAL A 13 -3.03 12.09 1.85
CA VAL A 13 -2.15 12.40 0.71
C VAL A 13 -2.76 11.83 -0.58
N PRO A 14 -2.91 12.62 -1.66
CA PRO A 14 -3.54 12.14 -2.89
C PRO A 14 -2.70 11.04 -3.56
N GLY A 15 -3.36 9.97 -3.99
CA GLY A 15 -2.75 8.93 -4.84
C GLY A 15 -1.89 7.88 -4.12
N ILE A 16 -1.72 7.94 -2.80
CA ILE A 16 -0.79 7.04 -2.08
C ILE A 16 -1.19 5.56 -2.08
N VAL A 17 -2.51 5.28 -2.15
CA VAL A 17 -3.12 3.94 -2.07
C VAL A 17 -3.67 3.45 -3.40
N ARG A 18 -3.22 4.02 -4.53
CA ARG A 18 -3.66 3.57 -5.86
C ARG A 18 -2.84 2.36 -6.31
N LEU A 19 -3.49 1.47 -7.08
CA LEU A 19 -2.83 0.30 -7.69
C LEU A 19 -1.66 0.71 -8.61
N ARG A 20 -1.80 1.81 -9.35
CA ARG A 20 -0.71 2.35 -10.17
C ARG A 20 0.54 2.66 -9.33
N THR A 21 0.35 3.25 -8.15
CA THR A 21 1.45 3.59 -7.24
C THR A 21 2.16 2.35 -6.73
N LEU A 22 1.42 1.26 -6.45
CA LEU A 22 1.99 -0.03 -6.08
C LEU A 22 2.85 -0.60 -7.22
N LEU A 23 2.32 -0.65 -8.45
CA LEU A 23 3.05 -1.18 -9.60
C LEU A 23 4.33 -0.39 -9.87
N CYS A 24 4.25 0.94 -9.91
CA CYS A 24 5.42 1.80 -10.08
C CYS A 24 6.46 1.56 -8.99
N LYS A 25 6.06 1.35 -7.73
CA LYS A 25 7.00 1.05 -6.63
C LYS A 25 7.69 -0.29 -6.80
N VAL A 26 6.94 -1.34 -7.14
CA VAL A 26 7.51 -2.68 -7.32
C VAL A 26 8.53 -2.69 -8.44
N PHE A 27 8.17 -2.19 -9.63
CA PHE A 27 9.11 -2.15 -10.76
C PHE A 27 10.27 -1.19 -10.51
N GLY A 28 10.04 -0.03 -9.90
CA GLY A 28 11.10 0.95 -9.62
C GLY A 28 12.15 0.41 -8.66
N VAL A 29 11.74 -0.33 -7.63
CA VAL A 29 12.65 -0.99 -6.68
C VAL A 29 13.40 -2.13 -7.35
N LEU A 30 12.69 -2.97 -8.12
CA LEU A 30 13.30 -4.07 -8.86
C LEU A 30 14.42 -3.58 -9.77
N PHE A 31 14.14 -2.57 -10.60
CA PHE A 31 15.14 -2.02 -11.52
C PHE A 31 16.25 -1.24 -10.81
N SER A 32 15.95 -0.53 -9.71
CA SER A 32 17.01 0.18 -8.98
C SER A 32 18.00 -0.76 -8.31
N VAL A 33 17.52 -1.85 -7.73
CA VAL A 33 18.37 -2.88 -7.12
C VAL A 33 19.14 -3.65 -8.19
N ALA A 34 18.46 -4.05 -9.28
CA ALA A 34 19.12 -4.72 -10.41
C ALA A 34 20.18 -3.85 -11.10
N GLY A 35 19.97 -2.52 -11.12
CA GLY A 35 20.91 -1.54 -11.66
C GLY A 35 22.11 -1.22 -10.75
N GLY A 36 22.22 -1.85 -9.58
CA GLY A 36 23.37 -1.69 -8.68
C GLY A 36 23.40 -0.36 -7.90
N LEU A 37 22.28 0.35 -7.83
CA LEU A 37 22.18 1.55 -6.98
C LEU A 37 22.28 1.16 -5.50
N PHE A 38 22.92 2.02 -4.69
CA PHE A 38 22.98 1.88 -3.23
C PHE A 38 21.62 2.21 -2.58
N VAL A 39 20.62 1.34 -2.81
CA VAL A 39 19.26 1.47 -2.30
C VAL A 39 18.74 0.15 -1.74
N GLY A 40 17.82 0.23 -0.76
CA GLY A 40 17.22 -0.94 -0.12
C GLY A 40 15.75 -1.13 -0.47
N LYS A 41 15.31 -2.39 -0.58
CA LYS A 41 13.91 -2.78 -0.82
C LYS A 41 13.00 -2.63 0.39
N GLU A 42 13.57 -2.52 1.59
CA GLU A 42 12.83 -2.62 2.85
C GLU A 42 11.84 -1.47 3.07
N GLY A 43 12.26 -0.23 2.83
CA GLY A 43 11.38 0.93 2.97
C GLY A 43 10.17 0.93 2.02
N PRO A 44 10.35 0.62 0.72
CA PRO A 44 9.26 0.42 -0.21
C PRO A 44 8.28 -0.69 0.17
N MET A 45 8.75 -1.78 0.80
CA MET A 45 7.92 -2.93 1.16
C MET A 45 6.81 -2.56 2.17
N ILE A 46 7.12 -1.69 3.14
CA ILE A 46 6.16 -1.16 4.12
C ILE A 46 5.01 -0.42 3.42
N HIS A 47 5.36 0.40 2.41
CA HIS A 47 4.33 1.11 1.64
C HIS A 47 3.52 0.15 0.78
N SER A 48 4.15 -0.82 0.13
CA SER A 48 3.46 -1.83 -0.68
C SER A 48 2.44 -2.60 0.16
N GLY A 49 2.80 -3.05 1.36
CA GLY A 49 1.89 -3.70 2.30
C GLY A 49 0.73 -2.79 2.71
N ALA A 50 1.00 -1.53 3.01
CA ALA A 50 -0.03 -0.54 3.33
C ALA A 50 -1.03 -0.31 2.17
N VAL A 51 -0.58 -0.30 0.92
CA VAL A 51 -1.46 -0.16 -0.26
C VAL A 51 -2.33 -1.39 -0.47
N VAL A 52 -1.76 -2.58 -0.26
CA VAL A 52 -2.52 -3.84 -0.30
C VAL A 52 -3.57 -3.87 0.80
N GLY A 53 -3.21 -3.47 2.03
CA GLY A 53 -4.13 -3.31 3.15
C GLY A 53 -5.23 -2.27 2.89
N ALA A 54 -4.95 -1.19 2.17
CA ALA A 54 -5.98 -0.22 1.77
C ALA A 54 -6.96 -0.77 0.71
N GLY A 55 -6.49 -1.67 -0.16
CA GLY A 55 -7.21 -2.13 -1.36
C GLY A 55 -8.07 -3.38 -1.12
N LEU A 56 -7.57 -4.33 -0.33
CA LEU A 56 -8.27 -5.58 -0.01
C LEU A 56 -9.66 -5.36 0.62
N PRO A 57 -9.85 -4.50 1.64
CA PRO A 57 -11.15 -4.36 2.30
C PRO A 57 -12.18 -3.67 1.40
N GLN A 58 -11.70 -2.82 0.49
CA GLN A 58 -12.58 -2.08 -0.39
C GLN A 58 -13.02 -2.94 -1.59
N PHE A 59 -12.17 -3.87 -2.08
CA PHE A 59 -12.31 -4.73 -3.28
C PHE A 59 -13.06 -4.09 -4.48
N GLN A 60 -13.15 -2.76 -4.50
CA GLN A 60 -13.64 -1.92 -5.55
C GLN A 60 -12.40 -1.31 -6.17
N SER A 61 -11.76 -2.07 -7.05
CA SER A 61 -10.71 -1.50 -7.86
C SER A 61 -11.35 -0.51 -8.84
N MET A 62 -11.23 0.79 -8.57
CA MET A 62 -11.51 1.84 -9.57
C MET A 62 -10.70 1.62 -10.87
N SER A 63 -9.61 0.84 -10.81
CA SER A 63 -8.77 0.48 -11.95
C SER A 63 -9.17 -0.82 -12.67
N LEU A 64 -9.95 -1.70 -12.02
CA LEU A 64 -10.44 -2.97 -12.58
C LEU A 64 -11.95 -3.05 -12.29
N ARG A 65 -12.74 -2.32 -13.09
CA ARG A 65 -14.22 -2.23 -13.02
C ARG A 65 -14.97 -3.58 -12.99
N LYS A 66 -14.30 -4.71 -13.23
CA LYS A 66 -14.90 -6.03 -13.46
C LYS A 66 -15.00 -6.93 -12.23
N ILE A 67 -14.34 -6.60 -11.11
CA ILE A 67 -14.38 -7.43 -9.90
C ILE A 67 -15.13 -6.63 -8.83
N GLN A 68 -16.43 -6.88 -8.69
CA GLN A 68 -17.24 -6.33 -7.60
C GLN A 68 -17.67 -7.47 -6.68
N PHE A 69 -16.86 -7.74 -5.65
CA PHE A 69 -17.36 -8.45 -4.48
C PHE A 69 -18.00 -7.44 -3.54
N ASN A 70 -19.30 -7.57 -3.28
CA ASN A 70 -20.06 -6.62 -2.49
C ASN A 70 -19.86 -6.89 -1.00
N PHE A 71 -18.76 -6.39 -0.43
CA PHE A 71 -18.53 -6.30 1.02
C PHE A 71 -18.73 -4.85 1.49
N PRO A 72 -19.96 -4.43 1.83
CA PRO A 72 -20.25 -3.05 2.20
C PRO A 72 -19.71 -2.67 3.60
N TYR A 73 -19.33 -3.66 4.43
CA TYR A 73 -19.05 -3.45 5.85
C TYR A 73 -17.74 -2.68 6.12
N PHE A 74 -16.69 -2.88 5.31
CA PHE A 74 -15.33 -2.34 5.57
C PHE A 74 -14.98 -1.10 4.74
N ARG A 75 -15.98 -0.28 4.39
CA ARG A 75 -15.80 0.91 3.54
C ARG A 75 -15.60 2.22 4.33
N SER A 76 -15.58 2.17 5.65
CA SER A 76 -15.30 3.34 6.49
C SER A 76 -13.84 3.78 6.38
N ASP A 77 -13.59 5.08 6.55
CA ASP A 77 -12.22 5.60 6.67
C ASP A 77 -11.49 5.03 7.90
N ARG A 78 -12.22 4.66 8.96
CA ARG A 78 -11.66 4.02 10.16
C ARG A 78 -11.14 2.63 9.84
N ASP A 79 -12.01 1.75 9.34
CA ASP A 79 -11.64 0.39 8.95
C ASP A 79 -10.48 0.40 7.94
N LYS A 80 -10.56 1.28 6.94
CA LYS A 80 -9.49 1.43 5.95
C LYS A 80 -8.15 1.78 6.58
N ARG A 81 -8.14 2.67 7.58
CA ARG A 81 -6.91 3.03 8.31
C ARG A 81 -6.38 1.85 9.13
N ASP A 82 -7.26 1.05 9.72
CA ASP A 82 -6.86 -0.14 10.47
C ASP A 82 -6.24 -1.21 9.57
N PHE A 83 -6.82 -1.46 8.40
CA PHE A 83 -6.22 -2.37 7.41
C PHE A 83 -4.93 -1.83 6.80
N VAL A 84 -4.81 -0.51 6.61
CA VAL A 84 -3.55 0.13 6.19
C VAL A 84 -2.47 -0.04 7.26
N SER A 85 -2.83 0.10 8.54
CA SER A 85 -1.93 -0.13 9.66
C SER A 85 -1.45 -1.59 9.68
N ALA A 86 -2.38 -2.54 9.58
CA ALA A 86 -2.07 -3.97 9.51
C ALA A 86 -1.19 -4.32 8.31
N GLY A 87 -1.50 -3.76 7.13
CA GLY A 87 -0.70 -3.93 5.92
C GLY A 87 0.70 -3.32 6.03
N ALA A 88 0.84 -2.17 6.69
CA ALA A 88 2.13 -1.57 6.97
C ALA A 88 2.95 -2.46 7.93
N ALA A 89 2.33 -2.99 8.99
CA ALA A 89 2.98 -3.92 9.91
C ALA A 89 3.43 -5.21 9.22
N ALA A 90 2.58 -5.80 8.37
CA ALA A 90 2.94 -6.96 7.54
C ALA A 90 4.10 -6.64 6.59
N GLY A 91 4.13 -5.42 6.03
CA GLY A 91 5.25 -4.96 5.19
C GLY A 91 6.55 -4.75 5.97
N VAL A 92 6.49 -4.35 7.25
CA VAL A 92 7.67 -4.30 8.13
C VAL A 92 8.17 -5.71 8.43
N ALA A 93 7.28 -6.62 8.80
CA ALA A 93 7.64 -8.03 9.08
C ALA A 93 8.25 -8.71 7.83
N ALA A 94 7.66 -8.51 6.65
CA ALA A 94 8.20 -9.06 5.40
C ALA A 94 9.57 -8.47 5.02
N ALA A 95 9.84 -7.23 5.43
CA ALA A 95 11.09 -6.55 5.14
C ALA A 95 12.24 -7.01 6.04
N PHE A 96 11.95 -7.27 7.32
CA PHE A 96 12.99 -7.45 8.33
C PHE A 96 12.95 -8.78 9.08
N GLY A 97 11.87 -9.56 8.98
CA GLY A 97 11.63 -10.75 9.80
C GLY A 97 11.03 -10.38 11.15
#